data_AF-A0A2N4Z387-F1
#
_entry.id   AF-A0A2N4Z387-F1
#
_cell.length_a   1.000
_cell.length_b   1.000
_cell.length_c   1.000
_cell.angle_alpha   90.00
_cell.angle_beta   90.00
_cell.angle_gamma   90.00
#
_symmetry.space_group_name_H-M   'P 1'
#
loop_
_entity.id
_entity.type
_entity.pdbx_description
1 polymer ?
#
loop_
_entity_poly.entity_id
_entity_poly.type
_entity_poly.pdbx_seq_one_letter_code
_entity_poly.pdbx_strand_id
1 'polypeptide(L)'
;LPYVQVKYAGALVLGRYYKEATPAQREAYFAAFREYLKQAYGQALAMYHGQTYQIAPEQPLGSATIVPIRVTIIDPNGRPPVRLDFQWRKNTQTGNWQAYDMIAEGVSMITTKQNEWSDLLRTKGVDGLTAQLKAISAQPITLEQKK
;
A
#
# COMPACT_ATOMS: atom_id res chain seq x y z
N LEU A 1 -8.80 -1.38 -5.07
CA LEU A 1 -7.68 -2.27 -5.45
C LEU A 1 -7.43 -2.50 -6.95
N PRO A 2 -8.39 -2.42 -7.90
CA PRO A 2 -8.08 -2.78 -9.31
C PRO A 2 -7.00 -1.88 -9.95
N TYR A 3 -6.88 -0.64 -9.49
CA TYR A 3 -5.84 0.30 -9.91
C TYR A 3 -4.50 0.14 -9.18
N VAL A 4 -4.36 -0.85 -8.30
CA VAL A 4 -3.13 -1.10 -7.54
C VAL A 4 -2.42 -2.33 -8.11
N GLN A 5 -1.12 -2.21 -8.39
CA GLN A 5 -0.28 -3.32 -8.83
C GLN A 5 0.20 -4.16 -7.63
N VAL A 6 -0.74 -4.82 -6.96
CA VAL A 6 -0.55 -5.49 -5.66
C VAL A 6 0.65 -6.45 -5.64
N LYS A 7 0.79 -7.30 -6.67
CA LYS A 7 1.91 -8.25 -6.74
C LYS A 7 3.27 -7.55 -6.86
N TYR A 8 3.33 -6.44 -7.58
CA TYR A 8 4.57 -5.68 -7.72
C TYR A 8 4.95 -5.00 -6.39
N ALA A 9 4.00 -4.32 -5.75
CA ALA A 9 4.20 -3.74 -4.43
C ALA A 9 4.63 -4.80 -3.40
N GLY A 10 3.92 -5.93 -3.34
CA GLY A 10 4.23 -7.02 -2.43
C GLY A 10 5.61 -7.64 -2.68
N ALA A 11 6.03 -7.78 -3.95
CA ALA A 11 7.36 -8.27 -4.29
C ALA A 11 8.48 -7.29 -3.88
N LEU A 12 8.24 -5.98 -4.03
CA LEU A 12 9.16 -4.95 -3.53
C LEU A 12 9.31 -5.05 -2.01
N VAL A 13 8.22 -5.21 -1.27
CA VAL A 13 8.26 -5.38 0.19
C VAL A 13 9.07 -6.61 0.61
N LEU A 14 8.94 -7.74 -0.10
CA LEU A 14 9.74 -8.93 0.18
C LEU A 14 11.23 -8.77 -0.15
N GLY A 15 11.59 -7.87 -1.07
CA GLY A 15 12.98 -7.65 -1.47
C GLY A 15 13.68 -8.95 -1.87
N ARG A 16 14.81 -9.27 -1.22
CA ARG A 16 15.59 -10.50 -1.49
C ARG A 16 14.80 -11.79 -1.25
N TYR A 17 13.93 -11.81 -0.24
CA TYR A 17 13.16 -12.98 0.16
C TYR A 17 12.15 -13.41 -0.91
N TYR A 18 11.78 -12.50 -1.83
CA TYR A 18 10.97 -12.87 -2.98
C TYR A 18 11.67 -13.92 -3.85
N LYS A 19 12.98 -13.76 -4.11
CA LYS A 19 13.75 -14.70 -4.95
C LYS A 19 13.90 -16.07 -4.28
N GLU A 20 14.02 -16.10 -2.96
CA GLU A 20 14.19 -17.30 -2.15
C GLU A 20 12.88 -18.09 -1.97
N ALA A 21 11.72 -17.40 -2.02
CA ALA A 21 10.42 -18.02 -1.85
C ALA A 21 10.04 -18.93 -3.02
N THR A 22 9.45 -20.10 -2.70
CA THR A 22 8.89 -21.02 -3.68
C THR A 22 7.64 -20.43 -4.35
N PRO A 23 7.21 -20.94 -5.52
CA PRO A 23 5.97 -20.49 -6.16
C PRO A 23 4.74 -20.55 -5.24
N ALA A 24 4.60 -21.62 -4.45
CA ALA A 24 3.50 -21.79 -3.51
C ALA A 24 3.54 -20.76 -2.37
N GLN A 25 4.73 -20.46 -1.83
CA GLN A 25 4.90 -19.43 -0.82
C GLN A 25 4.56 -18.04 -1.36
N ARG A 26 4.97 -17.73 -2.60
CA ARG A 26 4.63 -16.45 -3.25
C ARG A 26 3.13 -16.32 -3.46
N GLU A 27 2.45 -17.37 -3.90
CA GLU A 27 1.00 -17.37 -4.09
C GLU A 27 0.26 -17.11 -2.77
N ALA A 28 0.61 -17.86 -1.71
CA ALA A 28 0.04 -17.70 -0.40
C ALA A 28 0.30 -16.29 0.18
N TYR A 29 1.51 -15.77 0.02
CA TYR A 29 1.88 -14.42 0.42
C TYR A 29 1.05 -13.36 -0.32
N PHE A 30 0.93 -13.44 -1.65
CA PHE A 30 0.19 -12.43 -2.40
C PHE A 30 -1.31 -12.43 -2.09
N ALA A 31 -1.89 -13.60 -1.82
CA ALA A 31 -3.26 -13.69 -1.33
C ALA A 31 -3.40 -12.97 0.02
N ALA A 32 -2.53 -13.29 0.99
CA ALA A 32 -2.55 -12.67 2.32
C ALA A 32 -2.28 -11.15 2.27
N PHE A 33 -1.30 -10.72 1.47
CA PHE A 33 -0.96 -9.32 1.29
C PHE A 33 -2.12 -8.52 0.69
N ARG A 34 -2.87 -9.10 -0.26
CA ARG A 34 -4.06 -8.46 -0.81
C ARG A 34 -5.14 -8.23 0.25
N GLU A 35 -5.41 -9.23 1.10
CA GLU A 35 -6.40 -9.09 2.17
C GLU A 35 -5.93 -8.11 3.26
N TYR A 36 -4.64 -8.13 3.60
CA TYR A 36 -4.03 -7.13 4.47
C TYR A 36 -4.24 -5.71 3.93
N LEU A 37 -4.01 -5.46 2.63
CA LEU A 37 -4.25 -4.13 2.05
C LEU A 37 -5.73 -3.72 2.17
N LYS A 38 -6.67 -4.64 1.93
CA LYS A 38 -8.10 -4.32 2.13
C LYS A 38 -8.40 -3.91 3.57
N GLN A 39 -7.88 -4.66 4.54
CA GLN A 39 -8.11 -4.38 5.95
C GLN A 39 -7.45 -3.05 6.36
N ALA A 40 -6.18 -2.83 6.00
CA ALA A 40 -5.44 -1.63 6.38
C ALA A 40 -6.05 -0.36 5.77
N TYR A 41 -6.37 -0.36 4.47
CA TYR A 41 -7.02 0.79 3.83
C TYR A 41 -8.48 0.93 4.26
N GLY A 42 -9.18 -0.16 4.56
CA GLY A 42 -10.52 -0.12 5.14
C GLY A 42 -10.51 0.55 6.51
N GLN A 43 -9.55 0.22 7.36
CA GLN A 43 -9.35 0.87 8.66
C GLN A 43 -8.95 2.34 8.51
N ALA A 44 -8.14 2.69 7.50
CA ALA A 44 -7.82 4.09 7.22
C ALA A 44 -9.07 4.90 6.80
N LEU A 45 -9.93 4.31 5.97
CA LEU A 45 -11.19 4.93 5.55
C LEU A 45 -12.22 5.00 6.70
N ALA A 46 -12.16 4.08 7.67
CA ALA A 46 -12.97 4.14 8.87
C ALA A 46 -12.67 5.36 9.76
N MET A 47 -11.49 6.00 9.59
CA MET A 47 -11.16 7.26 10.25
C MET A 47 -11.79 8.49 9.58
N TYR A 48 -12.55 8.31 8.49
CA TYR A 48 -13.21 9.40 7.79
C TYR A 48 -14.27 10.08 8.68
N HIS A 49 -14.18 11.41 8.78
CA HIS A 49 -15.11 12.24 9.53
C HIS A 49 -15.42 13.57 8.84
N GLY A 50 -15.54 13.54 7.51
CA GLY A 50 -15.91 14.69 6.69
C GLY A 50 -14.75 15.37 5.97
N GLN A 51 -13.58 14.74 5.91
CA GLN A 51 -12.47 15.24 5.09
C GLN A 51 -12.89 15.41 3.62
N THR A 52 -12.25 16.35 2.94
CA THR A 52 -12.28 16.44 1.47
C THR A 52 -10.90 16.09 0.92
N TYR A 53 -10.79 16.01 -0.41
CA TYR A 53 -9.51 15.74 -1.05
C TYR A 53 -9.29 16.66 -2.26
N GLN A 54 -8.03 16.98 -2.52
CA GLN A 54 -7.59 17.69 -3.71
C GLN A 54 -6.51 16.87 -4.42
N ILE A 55 -6.72 16.58 -5.69
CA ILE A 55 -5.75 15.89 -6.54
C ILE A 55 -4.86 16.95 -7.21
N ALA A 56 -3.56 16.66 -7.37
CA ALA A 56 -2.67 17.47 -8.18
C ALA A 56 -3.23 17.66 -9.61
N PRO A 57 -3.01 18.84 -10.22
CA PRO A 57 -3.43 19.09 -11.59
C PRO A 57 -2.74 18.10 -12.54
N GLU A 58 -3.47 17.69 -13.58
CA GLU A 58 -2.93 16.83 -14.63
C GLU A 58 -1.68 17.46 -15.27
N GLN A 59 -0.67 16.63 -15.52
CA GLN A 59 0.54 17.03 -16.21
C GLN A 59 0.75 16.14 -17.44
N PRO A 60 1.32 16.67 -18.54
CA PRO A 60 1.68 15.85 -19.69
C PRO A 60 2.59 14.69 -19.30
N LEU A 61 2.23 13.46 -19.68
CA LEU A 61 2.98 12.26 -19.29
C LEU A 61 4.30 12.09 -20.05
N GLY A 62 4.40 12.60 -21.29
CA GLY A 62 5.57 12.44 -22.15
C GLY A 62 6.02 10.98 -22.28
N SER A 63 7.31 10.73 -22.05
CA SER A 63 7.92 9.38 -22.02
C SER A 63 8.00 8.76 -20.62
N ALA A 64 7.33 9.34 -19.62
CA ALA A 64 7.40 8.88 -18.25
C ALA A 64 6.84 7.46 -18.10
N THR A 65 7.58 6.63 -17.35
CA THR A 65 7.15 5.28 -16.97
C THR A 65 6.68 5.21 -15.52
N ILE A 66 7.03 6.22 -14.72
CA ILE A 66 6.61 6.42 -13.33
C ILE A 66 6.14 7.87 -13.19
N VAL A 67 5.01 8.07 -12.50
CA VAL A 67 4.41 9.38 -12.25
C VAL A 67 3.92 9.45 -10.80
N PRO A 68 4.44 10.38 -9.98
CA PRO A 68 3.87 10.67 -8.67
C PRO A 68 2.62 11.55 -8.85
N ILE A 69 1.51 11.18 -8.19
CA ILE A 69 0.28 11.99 -8.17
C ILE A 69 -0.08 12.26 -6.73
N ARG A 70 -0.05 13.55 -6.35
CA ARG A 70 -0.42 14.00 -5.01
C ARG A 70 -1.93 14.02 -4.83
N VAL A 71 -2.37 13.50 -3.70
CA VAL A 71 -3.69 13.71 -3.12
C VAL A 71 -3.48 14.38 -1.77
N THR A 72 -4.07 15.55 -1.59
CA THR A 72 -4.07 16.27 -0.31
C THR A 72 -5.41 16.03 0.36
N ILE A 73 -5.40 15.45 1.56
CA ILE A 73 -6.59 15.29 2.40
C ILE A 73 -6.74 16.55 3.26
N ILE A 74 -7.92 17.15 3.23
CA ILE A 74 -8.22 18.42 3.88
C ILE A 74 -9.24 18.17 4.97
N ASP A 75 -8.91 18.53 6.21
CA ASP A 75 -9.81 18.37 7.35
C ASP A 75 -10.69 19.62 7.53
N PRO A 76 -12.03 19.47 7.63
CA PRO A 76 -12.94 20.60 7.79
C PRO A 76 -12.80 21.28 9.16
N ASN A 77 -12.19 20.61 10.15
CA ASN A 77 -12.03 21.12 11.51
C ASN A 77 -10.65 21.77 11.75
N GLY A 78 -9.90 22.04 10.69
CA GLY A 78 -8.66 22.83 10.75
C GLY A 78 -7.39 22.05 11.15
N ARG A 79 -7.43 20.71 11.18
CA ARG A 79 -6.19 19.92 11.28
C ARG A 79 -5.31 20.17 10.05
N PRO A 80 -3.97 20.13 10.19
CA PRO A 80 -3.07 20.27 9.05
C PRO A 80 -3.41 19.27 7.92
N PRO A 81 -3.35 19.68 6.64
CA PRO A 81 -3.63 18.78 5.53
C PRO A 81 -2.63 17.62 5.48
N VAL A 82 -3.13 16.42 5.15
CA VAL A 82 -2.29 15.23 4.98
C VAL A 82 -1.94 15.06 3.52
N ARG A 83 -0.65 14.87 3.21
CA ARG A 83 -0.15 14.74 1.82
C ARG A 83 0.17 13.29 1.51
N LEU A 84 -0.50 12.76 0.48
CA LEU A 84 -0.33 11.41 -0.03
C LEU A 84 0.14 11.45 -1.49
N ASP A 85 1.39 11.06 -1.74
CA ASP A 85 1.94 10.97 -3.10
C ASP A 85 1.86 9.52 -3.59
N PHE A 86 0.86 9.22 -4.42
CA PHE A 86 0.70 7.91 -5.03
C PHE A 86 1.70 7.73 -6.16
N GLN A 87 2.50 6.67 -6.10
CA GLN A 87 3.46 6.34 -7.14
C GLN A 87 2.79 5.44 -8.18
N TRP A 88 2.55 6.00 -9.37
CA TRP A 88 1.97 5.29 -10.50
C TRP A 88 3.06 4.81 -11.43
N ARG A 89 2.88 3.62 -12.00
CA ARG A 89 3.73 3.13 -13.09
C ARG A 89 2.91 2.57 -14.23
N LYS A 90 3.42 2.71 -15.45
CA LYS A 90 2.83 2.07 -16.63
C LYS A 90 3.23 0.60 -16.65
N ASN A 91 2.25 -0.29 -16.55
CA ASN A 91 2.47 -1.73 -16.65
C ASN A 91 2.75 -2.09 -18.11
N THR A 92 3.96 -2.53 -18.41
CA THR A 92 4.41 -2.84 -19.78
C THR A 92 3.68 -4.04 -20.39
N GLN A 93 3.10 -4.92 -19.58
CA GLN A 93 2.36 -6.09 -20.07
C GLN A 93 0.93 -5.72 -20.46
N THR A 94 0.29 -4.83 -19.71
CA THR A 94 -1.14 -4.49 -19.90
C THR A 94 -1.36 -3.12 -20.52
N GLY A 95 -0.33 -2.27 -20.62
CA GLY A 95 -0.43 -0.86 -21.04
C GLY A 95 -1.03 0.08 -19.98
N ASN A 96 -1.76 -0.45 -19.00
CA ASN A 96 -2.45 0.32 -17.96
C ASN A 96 -1.51 0.97 -16.93
N TRP A 97 -1.90 2.14 -16.44
CA TRP A 97 -1.31 2.77 -15.26
C TRP A 97 -1.86 2.14 -13.98
N GLN A 98 -0.96 1.81 -13.05
CA GLN A 98 -1.34 1.27 -11.75
C GLN A 98 -0.47 1.88 -10.67
N ALA A 99 -1.08 2.23 -9.53
CA ALA A 99 -0.36 2.64 -8.34
C ALA A 99 0.36 1.42 -7.73
N TYR A 100 1.59 1.61 -7.25
CA TYR A 100 2.33 0.55 -6.57
C TYR A 100 2.83 0.94 -5.18
N ASP A 101 2.97 2.22 -4.91
CA ASP A 101 3.38 2.73 -3.61
C ASP A 101 2.57 4.00 -3.26
N MET A 102 2.55 4.32 -1.98
CA MET A 102 2.01 5.56 -1.45
C MET A 102 3.06 6.15 -0.54
N ILE A 103 3.43 7.40 -0.78
CA ILE A 103 4.32 8.15 0.10
C ILE A 103 3.43 9.06 0.95
N ALA A 104 3.33 8.77 2.25
CA ALA A 104 2.58 9.58 3.19
C ALA A 104 3.56 10.44 3.98
N GLU A 105 3.37 11.77 3.98
CA GLU A 105 4.24 12.72 4.70
C GLU A 105 5.74 12.52 4.41
N GLY A 106 6.08 12.20 3.15
CA GLY A 106 7.45 11.98 2.70
C GLY A 106 8.01 10.58 2.94
N VAL A 107 7.23 9.67 3.54
CA VAL A 107 7.68 8.30 3.84
C VAL A 107 6.93 7.28 2.97
N SER A 108 7.68 6.48 2.20
CA SER A 108 7.15 5.37 1.41
C SER A 108 6.55 4.28 2.30
N MET A 109 5.34 3.83 1.96
CA MET A 109 4.72 2.70 2.63
C MET A 109 5.45 1.39 2.35
N ILE A 110 5.96 1.19 1.13
CA ILE A 110 6.82 0.03 0.84
C ILE A 110 8.05 0.04 1.74
N THR A 111 8.80 1.14 1.80
CA THR A 111 10.03 1.23 2.62
C THR A 111 9.72 1.02 4.10
N THR A 112 8.62 1.61 4.58
CA THR A 112 8.16 1.41 5.96
C THR A 112 7.94 -0.08 6.26
N LYS A 113 7.21 -0.80 5.39
CA LYS A 113 6.92 -2.23 5.60
C LYS A 113 8.14 -3.13 5.39
N GLN A 114 9.07 -2.77 4.51
CA GLN A 114 10.36 -3.45 4.41
C GLN A 114 11.11 -3.42 5.75
N ASN A 115 11.17 -2.24 6.39
CA ASN A 115 11.85 -2.08 7.67
C ASN A 115 11.11 -2.82 8.80
N GLU A 116 9.80 -2.62 8.92
CA GLU A 116 8.98 -3.27 9.95
C GLU A 116 9.02 -4.81 9.87
N TRP A 117 9.02 -5.38 8.66
CA TRP A 117 8.94 -6.84 8.48
C TRP A 117 10.29 -7.50 8.24
N SER A 118 11.39 -6.73 8.22
CA SER A 118 12.74 -7.23 7.96
C SER A 118 13.15 -8.35 8.92
N ASP A 119 12.92 -8.15 10.22
CA ASP A 119 13.24 -9.13 11.27
C ASP A 119 12.33 -10.36 11.22
N LEU A 120 11.04 -10.17 10.93
CA LEU A 120 10.13 -11.30 10.79
C LEU A 120 10.51 -12.16 9.59
N LEU A 121 10.82 -11.55 8.45
CA LEU A 121 11.28 -12.24 7.26
C LEU A 121 12.60 -12.97 7.52
N ARG A 122 13.52 -12.35 8.26
CA ARG A 122 14.81 -12.96 8.62
C ARG A 122 14.65 -14.18 9.55
N THR A 123 13.70 -14.13 10.47
CA THR A 123 13.56 -15.15 11.53
C THR A 123 12.55 -16.25 11.21
N LYS A 124 11.47 -15.91 10.50
CA LYS A 124 10.36 -16.82 10.20
C LYS A 124 10.07 -16.96 8.70
N GLY A 125 10.84 -16.29 7.84
CA GLY A 125 10.67 -16.37 6.39
C GLY A 125 9.36 -15.79 5.88
N VAL A 126 9.08 -16.07 4.60
CA VAL A 126 7.87 -15.61 3.91
C VAL A 126 6.61 -16.24 4.50
N ASP A 127 6.68 -17.47 5.01
CA ASP A 127 5.54 -18.13 5.65
C ASP A 127 5.15 -17.44 6.96
N GLY A 128 6.14 -17.04 7.77
CA GLY A 128 5.91 -16.28 8.99
C GLY A 128 5.24 -14.93 8.72
N LEU A 129 5.72 -14.19 7.71
CA LEU A 129 5.07 -12.95 7.29
C LEU A 129 3.65 -13.20 6.77
N THR A 130 3.47 -14.23 5.94
CA THR A 130 2.15 -14.60 5.40
C THR A 130 1.14 -14.89 6.51
N ALA A 131 1.54 -15.62 7.55
CA ALA A 131 0.71 -15.88 8.71
C ALA A 131 0.35 -14.59 9.47
N GLN A 132 1.31 -13.68 9.67
CA GLN A 132 1.06 -12.39 10.31
C GLN A 132 0.06 -11.54 9.51
N LEU A 133 0.22 -11.46 8.18
CA LEU A 133 -0.69 -10.71 7.31
C LEU A 133 -2.11 -11.25 7.36
N LYS A 134 -2.27 -12.59 7.36
CA LYS A 134 -3.57 -13.24 7.54
C LYS A 134 -4.20 -12.86 8.88
N ALA A 135 -3.43 -12.92 9.97
CA ALA A 135 -3.92 -12.57 11.30
C ALA A 135 -4.38 -11.11 11.41
N ILE A 136 -3.63 -10.17 10.80
CA ILE A 136 -4.02 -8.76 10.75
C ILE A 136 -5.29 -8.59 9.90
N SER A 137 -5.36 -9.21 8.73
CA SER A 137 -6.50 -9.08 7.82
C SER A 137 -7.81 -9.64 8.38
N ALA A 138 -7.73 -10.54 9.38
CA ALA A 138 -8.90 -11.10 10.06
C ALA A 138 -9.45 -10.19 11.17
N GLN A 139 -8.73 -9.13 11.55
CA GLN A 139 -9.22 -8.18 12.55
C GLN A 139 -10.39 -7.36 11.99
N PRO A 140 -11.48 -7.19 12.73
CA PRO A 140 -12.60 -6.38 12.29
C PRO A 140 -12.18 -4.92 12.15
N ILE A 141 -12.72 -4.24 11.14
CA ILE A 141 -12.58 -2.78 11.03
C ILE A 141 -13.35 -2.15 12.17
N THR A 142 -12.70 -1.25 12.90
CA THR A 142 -13.32 -0.50 13.98
C THR A 142 -13.59 0.93 13.53
N LEU A 143 -14.82 1.39 13.72
CA LEU A 143 -15.14 2.81 13.60
C LEU A 143 -14.79 3.47 14.93
N GLU A 144 -13.87 4.42 14.94
CA GLU A 144 -13.68 5.24 16.13
C GLU A 144 -14.96 6.05 16.37
N GLN A 145 -15.79 5.58 17.31
CA GLN A 145 -16.90 6.38 17.81
C GLN A 145 -16.30 7.55 18.59
N LYS A 146 -16.54 8.79 18.11
CA LYS A 146 -16.29 9.98 18.91
C LYS A 146 -16.97 9.80 20.27
N LYS A 147 -16.19 9.88 21.35
CA LYS A 147 -16.68 10.44 22.61
C LYS A 147 -16.88 11.94 22.43
#